data_AF-A0A377LSK7-F1
#
_entry.id   AF-A0A377LSK7-F1
#
_cell.length_a   1.000
_cell.length_b   1.000
_cell.length_c   1.000
_cell.angle_alpha   90.00
_cell.angle_beta   90.00
_cell.angle_gamma   90.00
#
_symmetry.space_group_name_H-M   'P 1'
#
loop_
_entity.id
_entity.type
_entity.pdbx_description
1 polymer ?
#
loop_
_entity_poly.entity_id
_entity_poly.type
_entity_poly.pdbx_seq_one_letter_code
_entity_poly.pdbx_strand_id
1 'polypeptide(L)'
;MKLASFLYQGKRSYGIVQAEGVIDLGRRLGDRYSDLKALLQGNGLAQATRYLNDAVDVPMSAITFLPVIEQPEKILCVGMNYADKRKEFDQHNPAPTLFVRFPDSQTGHNEPVLKPRHSSEFDYEGELAVIIGKGGKTSAVTRRCATWRATAATWTAPPRLAAHLVYCR
;
A
#
# COMPACT_ATOMS: atom_id res chain seq x y z
N MET A 1 -1.93 1.10 14.57
CA MET A 1 -3.08 0.56 13.82
C MET A 1 -2.61 0.15 12.44
N LYS A 2 -2.93 -1.06 11.98
CA LYS A 2 -2.68 -1.54 10.61
C LYS A 2 -4.03 -1.64 9.90
N LEU A 3 -4.07 -1.29 8.61
CA LEU A 3 -5.29 -1.30 7.80
C LEU A 3 -5.07 -2.15 6.55
N ALA A 4 -6.11 -2.82 6.08
CA ALA A 4 -6.10 -3.58 4.84
C ALA A 4 -7.44 -3.44 4.10
N SER A 5 -7.38 -3.55 2.77
CA SER A 5 -8.53 -3.79 1.90
C SER A 5 -8.57 -5.28 1.59
N PHE A 6 -9.77 -5.86 1.60
CA PHE A 6 -9.93 -7.31 1.50
C PHE A 6 -11.26 -7.70 0.84
N LEU A 7 -11.30 -8.91 0.31
CA LEU A 7 -12.51 -9.57 -0.16
C LEU A 7 -12.91 -10.63 0.88
N TYR A 8 -14.18 -10.63 1.27
CA TYR A 8 -14.77 -11.66 2.13
C TYR A 8 -16.11 -12.08 1.54
N GLN A 9 -16.26 -13.38 1.25
CA GLN A 9 -17.48 -13.94 0.63
C GLN A 9 -17.92 -13.18 -0.64
N GLY A 10 -16.95 -12.79 -1.48
CA GLY A 10 -17.21 -12.03 -2.71
C GLY A 10 -17.54 -10.55 -2.52
N LYS A 11 -17.60 -10.05 -1.27
CA LYS A 11 -17.82 -8.63 -0.97
C LYS A 11 -16.51 -7.94 -0.62
N ARG A 12 -16.25 -6.81 -1.27
CA ARG A 12 -15.09 -5.95 -0.96
C ARG A 12 -15.37 -5.16 0.33
N SER A 13 -14.36 -5.07 1.18
CA SER A 13 -14.37 -4.23 2.39
C SER A 13 -12.95 -3.80 2.77
N TYR A 14 -12.84 -3.07 3.86
CA TYR A 14 -11.58 -2.66 4.46
C TYR A 14 -11.70 -2.67 5.99
N GLY A 15 -10.56 -2.77 6.70
CA GLY A 15 -10.61 -2.99 8.13
C GLY A 15 -9.28 -2.87 8.87
N ILE A 16 -9.37 -2.98 10.20
CA ILE A 16 -8.20 -2.99 11.10
C ILE A 16 -7.68 -4.41 11.21
N VAL A 17 -6.40 -4.60 10.89
CA VAL A 17 -5.74 -5.90 10.97
C VAL A 17 -5.29 -6.15 12.41
N GLN A 18 -5.72 -7.29 12.97
CA GLN A 18 -5.24 -7.89 14.21
C GLN A 18 -4.58 -9.26 13.91
N ALA A 19 -4.11 -9.98 14.93
CA ALA A 19 -3.34 -11.21 14.72
C ALA A 19 -4.21 -12.36 14.17
N GLU A 20 -5.44 -12.44 14.66
CA GLU A 20 -6.41 -13.50 14.37
C GLU A 20 -7.36 -13.17 13.21
N GLY A 21 -7.39 -11.90 12.76
CA GLY A 21 -8.22 -11.49 11.63
C GLY A 21 -8.36 -9.99 11.48
N VAL A 22 -9.53 -9.58 10.98
CA VAL A 22 -9.80 -8.19 10.63
C VAL A 22 -11.11 -7.72 11.28
N ILE A 23 -11.06 -6.53 11.87
CA ILE A 23 -12.25 -5.78 12.25
C ILE A 23 -12.74 -5.04 11.01
N ASP A 24 -13.92 -5.40 10.51
CA ASP A 24 -14.53 -4.92 9.28
C ASP A 24 -15.04 -3.48 9.48
N LEU A 25 -14.25 -2.49 9.06
CA LEU A 25 -14.63 -1.09 9.13
C LEU A 25 -15.67 -0.74 8.07
N GLY A 26 -15.74 -1.46 6.96
CA GLY A 26 -16.80 -1.26 5.95
C GLY A 26 -18.19 -1.51 6.53
N ARG A 27 -18.36 -2.47 7.45
CA ARG A 27 -19.63 -2.68 8.18
C ARG A 27 -19.99 -1.53 9.13
N ARG A 28 -18.98 -0.82 9.66
CA ARG A 28 -19.15 0.21 10.70
C ARG A 28 -19.21 1.63 10.14
N LEU A 29 -18.48 1.87 9.06
CA LEU A 29 -18.21 3.19 8.48
C LEU A 29 -18.53 3.26 6.98
N GLY A 30 -18.99 2.17 6.36
CA GLY A 30 -19.24 2.06 4.92
C GLY A 30 -20.21 3.10 4.36
N ASP A 31 -21.23 3.49 5.15
CA ASP A 31 -22.20 4.53 4.76
C ASP A 31 -21.54 5.91 4.58
N ARG A 32 -20.38 6.14 5.20
CA ARG A 32 -19.62 7.39 5.13
C ARG A 32 -18.38 7.28 4.26
N TYR A 33 -17.73 6.13 4.28
CA TYR A 33 -16.49 5.86 3.57
C TYR A 33 -16.62 4.52 2.86
N SER A 34 -16.83 4.56 1.54
CA SER A 34 -17.10 3.38 0.73
C SER A 34 -15.95 2.37 0.70
N ASP A 35 -14.71 2.85 0.87
CA ASP A 35 -13.49 2.06 0.85
C ASP A 35 -12.38 2.72 1.70
N LEU A 36 -11.20 2.10 1.74
CA LEU A 36 -10.05 2.62 2.48
C LEU A 36 -9.53 3.96 1.90
N LYS A 37 -9.67 4.19 0.59
CA LYS A 37 -9.28 5.47 -0.04
C LYS A 37 -10.17 6.60 0.48
N ALA A 38 -11.49 6.39 0.47
CA ALA A 38 -12.47 7.33 0.99
C ALA A 38 -12.27 7.61 2.48
N LEU A 39 -11.95 6.59 3.28
CA LEU A 39 -11.60 6.77 4.69
C LEU A 39 -10.41 7.72 4.85
N LEU A 40 -9.34 7.52 4.10
CA LEU A 40 -8.14 8.35 4.19
C LEU A 40 -8.41 9.79 3.73
N GLN A 41 -9.05 9.96 2.58
CA GLN A 41 -9.41 11.26 2.02
C GLN A 41 -10.35 12.05 2.94
N GLY A 42 -11.25 11.35 3.64
CA GLY A 42 -12.17 11.94 4.62
C GLY A 42 -11.55 12.23 5.99
N ASN A 43 -10.24 12.03 6.18
CA ASN A 43 -9.57 12.08 7.49
C ASN A 43 -10.24 11.15 8.54
N GLY A 44 -10.76 10.01 8.07
CA GLY A 44 -11.57 9.06 8.83
C GLY A 44 -10.82 8.22 9.87
N LEU A 45 -9.50 8.37 9.97
CA LEU A 45 -8.67 7.54 10.85
C LEU A 45 -9.04 7.69 12.33
N ALA A 46 -9.45 8.89 12.77
CA ALA A 46 -9.88 9.11 14.15
C ALA A 46 -11.21 8.39 14.46
N GLN A 47 -12.11 8.24 13.48
CA GLN A 47 -13.28 7.38 13.63
C GLN A 47 -12.89 5.90 13.67
N ALA A 48 -11.98 5.47 12.79
CA ALA A 48 -11.50 4.09 12.76
C ALA A 48 -10.86 3.66 14.10
N THR A 49 -10.08 4.54 14.75
CA THR A 49 -9.43 4.21 16.02
C THR A 49 -10.40 3.87 17.16
N ARG A 50 -11.68 4.25 17.06
CA ARG A 50 -12.70 3.93 18.07
C ARG A 50 -13.00 2.44 18.16
N TYR A 51 -12.68 1.69 17.10
CA TYR A 51 -12.94 0.26 16.99
C TYR A 51 -11.68 -0.58 17.22
N LEU A 52 -10.55 0.01 17.64
CA LEU A 52 -9.28 -0.72 17.82
C LEU A 52 -9.38 -1.93 18.74
N ASN A 53 -10.31 -1.90 19.70
CA ASN A 53 -10.50 -2.91 20.72
C ASN A 53 -11.77 -3.76 20.49
N ASP A 54 -12.44 -3.60 19.34
CA ASP A 54 -13.57 -4.47 18.98
C ASP A 54 -13.07 -5.90 18.77
N ALA A 55 -13.99 -6.87 18.90
CA ALA A 55 -13.72 -8.23 18.47
C ALA A 55 -13.55 -8.29 16.94
N VAL A 56 -12.70 -9.20 16.49
CA VAL A 56 -12.52 -9.52 15.07
C VAL A 56 -13.82 -10.04 14.47
N ASP A 57 -14.23 -9.49 13.31
CA ASP A 57 -15.43 -9.93 12.60
C ASP A 57 -15.15 -11.05 11.60
N VAL A 58 -13.95 -11.04 11.00
CA VAL A 58 -13.57 -11.96 9.93
C VAL A 58 -12.20 -12.56 10.23
N PRO A 59 -12.08 -13.90 10.31
CA PRO A 59 -10.79 -14.54 10.53
C PRO A 59 -9.85 -14.31 9.35
N MET A 60 -8.54 -14.19 9.63
CA MET A 60 -7.53 -13.89 8.60
C MET A 60 -7.53 -14.90 7.44
N SER A 61 -7.78 -16.17 7.74
CA SER A 61 -7.80 -17.25 6.75
C SER A 61 -9.00 -17.22 5.80
N ALA A 62 -10.03 -16.43 6.09
CA ALA A 62 -11.23 -16.35 5.27
C ALA A 62 -11.25 -15.15 4.31
N ILE A 63 -10.22 -14.31 4.34
CA ILE A 63 -10.12 -13.15 3.45
C ILE A 63 -9.12 -13.38 2.33
N THR A 64 -9.40 -12.75 1.19
CA THR A 64 -8.40 -12.52 0.14
C THR A 64 -7.96 -11.07 0.25
N PHE A 65 -6.65 -10.82 0.34
CA PHE A 65 -6.16 -9.44 0.37
C PHE A 65 -6.37 -8.78 -0.99
N LEU A 66 -6.77 -7.52 -0.96
CA LEU A 66 -6.80 -6.65 -2.13
C LEU A 66 -5.61 -5.69 -2.07
N PRO A 67 -5.24 -5.03 -3.18
CA PRO A 67 -4.35 -3.88 -3.10
C PRO A 67 -4.85 -2.90 -2.02
N VAL A 68 -3.94 -2.40 -1.18
CA VAL A 68 -4.33 -1.57 -0.02
C VAL A 68 -5.20 -0.40 -0.46
N ILE A 69 -4.80 0.29 -1.53
CA ILE A 69 -5.65 1.22 -2.26
C ILE A 69 -5.93 0.60 -3.62
N GLU A 70 -7.19 0.21 -3.87
CA GLU A 70 -7.57 -0.48 -5.10
C GLU A 70 -7.54 0.44 -6.33
N GLN A 71 -7.95 1.69 -6.15
CA GLN A 71 -8.06 2.69 -7.23
C GLN A 71 -7.26 3.97 -6.92
N PRO A 72 -5.91 3.89 -6.83
CA PRO A 72 -5.08 5.06 -6.70
C PRO A 72 -5.12 5.87 -8.00
N GLU A 73 -5.13 7.20 -7.89
CA GLU A 73 -5.09 8.08 -9.06
C GLU A 73 -3.68 8.14 -9.67
N LYS A 74 -2.65 7.99 -8.83
CA LYS A 74 -1.24 8.06 -9.21
C LYS A 74 -0.44 7.09 -8.36
N ILE A 75 0.43 6.31 -9.00
CA ILE A 75 1.49 5.55 -8.33
C ILE A 75 2.80 6.08 -8.91
N LEU A 76 3.56 6.79 -8.08
CA LEU A 76 4.86 7.35 -8.44
C LEU A 76 5.94 6.48 -7.79
N CYS A 77 6.77 5.87 -8.64
CA CYS A 77 7.89 5.05 -8.21
C CYS A 77 9.18 5.87 -8.23
N VAL A 78 10.12 5.52 -7.35
CA VAL A 78 11.40 6.22 -7.22
C VAL A 78 12.53 5.24 -7.51
N GLY A 79 13.13 5.39 -8.70
CA GLY A 79 14.30 4.61 -9.10
C GLY A 79 15.55 5.05 -8.35
N MET A 80 16.49 4.12 -8.17
CA MET A 80 17.85 4.41 -7.69
C MET A 80 17.90 5.08 -6.31
N ASN A 81 16.99 4.72 -5.41
CA ASN A 81 16.85 5.38 -4.09
C ASN A 81 17.68 4.73 -2.96
N TYR A 82 18.46 3.69 -3.27
CA TYR A 82 19.38 3.06 -2.32
C TYR A 82 20.82 3.40 -2.69
N ALA A 83 21.61 3.87 -1.72
CA ALA A 83 22.97 4.36 -1.95
C ALA A 83 23.88 3.31 -2.62
N ASP A 84 23.76 2.04 -2.21
CA ASP A 84 24.59 0.97 -2.78
C ASP A 84 24.18 0.63 -4.21
N LYS A 85 22.88 0.65 -4.52
CA LYS A 85 22.39 0.53 -5.91
C LYS A 85 22.90 1.67 -6.78
N ARG A 86 22.95 2.89 -6.26
CA ARG A 86 23.53 4.01 -7.00
C ARG A 86 24.99 3.82 -7.36
N LYS A 87 25.80 3.27 -6.45
CA LYS A 87 27.20 2.93 -6.72
C LYS A 87 27.34 1.83 -7.77
N GLU A 88 26.50 0.80 -7.69
CA GLU A 88 26.50 -0.35 -8.61
C GLU A 88 26.32 0.08 -10.08
N PHE A 89 25.45 1.07 -10.33
CA PHE A 89 25.17 1.59 -11.67
C PHE A 89 25.86 2.93 -11.99
N ASP A 90 26.86 3.34 -11.22
CA ASP A 90 27.61 4.59 -11.42
C ASP A 90 26.71 5.85 -11.53
N GLN A 91 25.62 5.89 -10.73
CA GLN A 91 24.59 6.91 -10.81
C GLN A 91 24.88 8.13 -9.93
N HIS A 92 25.36 9.20 -10.57
CA HIS A 92 25.80 10.44 -9.94
C HIS A 92 24.73 11.52 -9.80
N ASN A 93 23.62 11.46 -10.55
CA ASN A 93 22.59 12.51 -10.50
C ASN A 93 21.90 12.55 -9.13
N PRO A 94 21.93 13.67 -8.38
CA PRO A 94 21.30 13.75 -7.07
C PRO A 94 19.76 13.80 -7.14
N ALA A 95 19.18 14.13 -8.29
CA ALA A 95 17.74 14.20 -8.47
C ALA A 95 17.09 12.79 -8.43
N PRO A 96 15.91 12.65 -7.81
CA PRO A 96 15.19 11.39 -7.83
C PRO A 96 14.77 11.03 -9.25
N THR A 97 14.99 9.77 -9.64
CA THR A 97 14.43 9.24 -10.88
C THR A 97 12.98 8.84 -10.63
N LEU A 98 12.04 9.47 -11.31
CA LEU A 98 10.61 9.20 -11.16
C LEU A 98 10.06 8.49 -12.39
N PHE A 99 9.25 7.47 -12.16
CA PHE A 99 8.46 6.81 -13.19
C PHE A 99 7.08 6.44 -12.64
N VAL A 100 6.16 6.13 -13.54
CA VAL A 100 4.76 5.81 -13.20
C VAL A 100 4.55 4.31 -13.28
N ARG A 101 3.82 3.78 -12.30
CA ARG A 101 3.21 2.45 -12.36
C ARG A 101 1.70 2.62 -12.50
N PHE A 102 1.05 1.83 -13.35
CA PHE A 102 -0.41 1.91 -13.51
C PHE A 102 -1.15 1.12 -12.43
N PRO A 103 -2.31 1.59 -11.95
CA PRO A 103 -3.07 0.95 -10.86
C PRO A 103 -3.44 -0.53 -11.10
N ASP A 104 -3.68 -0.89 -12.36
CA ASP A 104 -4.08 -2.22 -12.82
C ASP A 104 -2.97 -3.28 -12.71
N SER A 105 -1.73 -2.85 -12.53
CA SER A 105 -0.58 -3.75 -12.29
C SER A 105 -0.47 -4.23 -10.83
N GLN A 106 -1.33 -3.77 -9.92
CA GLN A 106 -1.28 -4.16 -8.51
C GLN A 106 -1.96 -5.51 -8.26
N THR A 107 -1.42 -6.28 -7.31
CA THR A 107 -2.06 -7.49 -6.78
C THR A 107 -2.19 -7.39 -5.26
N GLY A 108 -3.06 -8.23 -4.68
CA GLY A 108 -3.20 -8.36 -3.24
C GLY A 108 -1.99 -9.01 -2.58
N HIS A 109 -1.88 -8.86 -1.26
CA HIS A 109 -0.87 -9.59 -0.48
C HIS A 109 -1.10 -11.11 -0.56
N ASN A 110 -0.04 -11.87 -0.81
CA ASN A 110 -0.05 -13.32 -1.07
C ASN A 110 -0.85 -13.75 -2.31
N GLU A 111 -1.23 -12.80 -3.18
CA GLU A 111 -1.86 -13.12 -4.46
C GLU A 111 -0.80 -13.33 -5.54
N PRO A 112 -1.04 -14.26 -6.48
CA PRO A 112 -0.11 -14.54 -7.56
C PRO A 112 0.04 -13.33 -8.49
N VAL A 113 1.25 -13.14 -9.00
CA VAL A 113 1.53 -12.20 -10.08
C VAL A 113 1.73 -12.98 -11.38
N LEU A 114 1.06 -12.55 -12.44
CA LEU A 114 1.16 -13.19 -13.75
C LEU A 114 2.48 -12.82 -14.41
N LYS A 115 3.36 -13.80 -14.62
CA LYS A 115 4.57 -13.62 -15.43
C LYS A 115 4.20 -13.47 -16.91
N PRO A 116 4.64 -12.39 -17.60
CA PRO A 116 4.44 -12.26 -19.04
C PRO A 116 5.11 -13.40 -19.81
N ARG A 117 4.38 -14.01 -20.75
CA ARG A 117 4.87 -15.17 -21.52
C ARG A 117 6.12 -14.87 -22.35
N HIS A 118 6.27 -13.63 -22.80
CA HIS A 118 7.33 -13.21 -23.71
C HIS A 118 8.53 -12.56 -23.02
N SER A 119 8.59 -12.59 -21.67
CA SER A 119 9.74 -12.08 -20.93
C SER A 119 10.56 -13.22 -20.31
N SER A 120 11.84 -13.26 -20.66
CA SER A 120 12.86 -14.06 -19.98
C SER A 120 13.38 -13.39 -18.70
N GLU A 121 13.20 -12.07 -18.56
CA GLU A 121 13.75 -11.23 -17.50
C GLU A 121 12.63 -10.77 -16.56
N PHE A 122 12.29 -11.65 -15.60
CA PHE A 122 11.28 -11.38 -14.59
C PHE A 122 11.96 -11.27 -13.23
N ASP A 123 12.03 -10.06 -12.69
CA ASP A 123 12.76 -9.73 -11.46
C ASP A 123 11.84 -9.16 -10.37
N TYR A 124 12.37 -9.02 -9.16
CA TYR A 124 11.66 -8.52 -7.98
C TYR A 124 12.39 -7.35 -7.31
N GLU A 125 11.63 -6.36 -6.86
CA GLU A 125 12.15 -5.27 -6.04
C GLU A 125 11.28 -5.07 -4.78
N GLY A 126 11.92 -5.17 -3.62
CA GLY A 126 11.27 -4.88 -2.34
C GLY A 126 11.33 -3.39 -2.04
N GLU A 127 10.17 -2.72 -2.01
CA GLU A 127 10.08 -1.28 -1.78
C GLU A 127 9.18 -0.92 -0.58
N LEU A 128 9.44 0.25 0.00
CA LEU A 128 8.52 0.89 0.94
C LEU A 128 7.49 1.75 0.17
N ALA A 129 6.22 1.37 0.25
CA ALA A 129 5.13 2.18 -0.26
C ALA A 129 4.69 3.24 0.77
N VAL A 130 4.53 4.49 0.30
CA VAL A 130 3.98 5.60 1.09
C VAL A 130 2.60 5.97 0.54
N ILE A 131 1.57 5.83 1.38
CA ILE A 131 0.20 6.21 1.02
C ILE A 131 -0.08 7.63 1.53
N ILE A 132 -0.45 8.52 0.60
CA ILE A 132 -0.80 9.91 0.88
C ILE A 132 -2.31 10.02 1.13
N GLY A 133 -2.71 10.20 2.39
CA GLY A 133 -4.13 10.29 2.75
C GLY A 133 -4.78 11.64 2.46
N LYS A 134 -4.01 12.72 2.35
CA LYS A 134 -4.50 14.07 2.03
C LYS A 134 -3.58 14.74 1.02
N GLY A 135 -4.14 15.25 -0.06
CA GLY A 135 -3.40 15.96 -1.09
C GLY A 135 -2.79 17.28 -0.59
N GLY A 136 -1.73 17.73 -1.27
CA GLY A 136 -1.09 19.02 -1.05
C GLY A 136 -0.45 19.55 -2.34
N LYS A 137 -0.17 20.86 -2.38
CA LYS A 137 0.63 21.52 -3.43
C LYS A 137 1.78 22.26 -2.76
N THR A 138 2.94 22.26 -3.42
CA THR A 138 4.17 22.99 -3.04
C THR A 138 4.40 23.11 -1.53
N SER A 139 4.83 22.03 -0.88
CA SER A 139 5.37 22.12 0.46
C SER A 139 6.81 22.64 0.37
N ALA A 140 7.08 23.86 0.85
CA ALA A 140 8.45 24.23 1.19
C ALA A 140 8.99 23.14 2.14
N VAL A 141 10.11 22.52 1.80
CA VAL A 141 10.80 21.60 2.70
C VAL A 141 11.38 22.45 3.83
N THR A 142 10.54 22.82 4.80
CA THR A 142 11.03 23.25 6.10
C THR A 142 11.64 22.01 6.77
N ARG A 143 12.82 22.16 7.38
CA ARG A 143 13.47 21.10 8.20
C ARG A 143 12.57 20.55 9.32
N ARG A 144 11.40 21.16 9.56
CA ARG A 144 10.26 20.53 10.20
C ARG A 144 9.39 19.89 9.14
N CYS A 145 9.60 18.60 8.93
CA CYS A 145 8.70 17.66 8.28
C CYS A 145 7.27 18.23 8.23
N ALA A 146 6.86 18.80 7.08
CA ALA A 146 5.46 19.07 6.84
C ALA A 146 4.77 17.72 7.04
N THR A 147 3.92 17.62 8.05
CA THR A 147 3.39 16.36 8.55
C THR A 147 2.43 15.77 7.52
N TRP A 148 2.99 15.14 6.50
CA TRP A 148 2.32 14.05 5.81
C TRP A 148 2.09 12.99 6.88
N ARG A 149 0.84 12.76 7.27
CA ARG A 149 0.48 11.53 7.99
C ARG A 149 0.57 10.39 6.99
N ALA A 150 1.80 10.01 6.66
CA ALA A 150 2.10 8.77 5.97
C ALA A 150 1.81 7.64 6.95
N THR A 151 0.81 6.81 6.65
CA THR A 151 0.72 5.51 7.30
C THR A 151 1.70 4.62 6.58
N ALA A 152 2.87 4.39 7.18
CA ALA A 152 3.78 3.38 6.69
C ALA A 152 3.12 2.02 6.91
N ALA A 153 2.75 1.35 5.83
CA ALA A 153 2.45 -0.07 5.89
C ALA A 153 3.80 -0.79 5.95
N THR A 154 4.35 -0.95 7.15
CA THR A 154 5.53 -1.79 7.35
C THR A 154 5.10 -3.26 7.28
N TRP A 155 5.40 -3.88 6.14
CA TRP A 155 5.23 -5.31 5.94
C TRP A 155 6.55 -6.00 6.24
N THR A 156 6.64 -6.65 7.40
CA THR A 156 7.65 -7.67 7.64
C THR A 156 7.18 -8.95 6.97
N ALA A 157 7.56 -9.14 5.72
CA ALA A 157 7.48 -10.45 5.10
C ALA A 157 8.71 -11.28 5.51
N PRO A 158 8.58 -12.60 5.73
CA PRO A 158 9.74 -13.48 5.74
C PRO A 158 10.50 -13.33 4.41
N PRO A 159 11.81 -13.63 4.35
CA PRO A 159 12.71 -13.29 3.23
C PRO A 159 12.38 -13.92 1.86
N ARG A 160 11.20 -14.52 1.69
CA ARG A 160 10.75 -15.18 0.44
C ARG A 160 9.47 -14.60 -0.18
N LEU A 161 8.83 -13.59 0.41
CA LEU A 161 7.60 -12.97 -0.15
C LEU A 161 7.58 -11.45 0.04
N ALA A 162 8.54 -10.74 -0.57
CA ALA A 162 8.49 -9.28 -0.65
C ALA A 162 7.55 -8.84 -1.80
N ALA A 163 6.81 -7.78 -1.57
CA ALA A 163 5.88 -7.16 -2.51
C ALA A 163 6.50 -6.99 -3.90
N HIS A 164 5.82 -7.50 -4.92
CA HIS A 164 6.32 -7.51 -6.29
C HIS A 164 6.08 -6.14 -6.96
N LEU A 165 7.15 -5.34 -7.08
CA LEU A 165 7.37 -4.63 -8.33
C LEU A 165 7.93 -5.64 -9.33
N VAL A 166 7.22 -5.81 -10.45
CA VAL A 166 7.72 -6.52 -11.62
C VAL A 166 8.16 -5.46 -12.61
N TYR A 167 9.46 -5.33 -12.78
CA TYR A 167 10.03 -4.67 -13.93
C TYR A 167 10.33 -5.74 -14.98
N CYS A 168 9.83 -5.58 -16.21
CA CYS A 168 10.49 -6.20 -17.35
C CYS A 168 11.54 -5.18 -17.82
N ARG A 169 12.82 -5.56 -17.75
CA ARG A 169 13.79 -5.05 -18.72
C ARG A 169 13.58 -5.75 -20.05
#